data_AF-A0A3D5JYQ6-F1
#
_entry.id   AF-A0A3D5JYQ6-F1
#
_cell.length_a   1.000
_cell.length_b   1.000
_cell.length_c   1.000
_cell.angle_alpha   90.00
_cell.angle_beta   90.00
_cell.angle_gamma   90.00
#
_symmetry.space_group_name_H-M   'P 1'
#
loop_
_entity.id
_entity.type
_entity.pdbx_description
1 polymer ?
#
loop_
_entity_poly.entity_id
_entity_poly.type
_entity_poly.pdbx_seq_one_letter_code
_entity_poly.pdbx_strand_id
1 'polypeptide(L)' 'MLSRASIVADWPQFRGPDGQGHSDAKGIPVEWSEGKNVKWKMPVPGQGFSSPVISGGQI' A
#
# COMPACT_ATOMS: atom_id res chain seq x y z
N MET A 1 -15.59 11.86 -22.58
CA MET A 1 -14.18 11.43 -22.42
C MET A 1 -14.08 10.67 -21.10
N LEU A 2 -13.84 9.35 -21.15
CA LEU A 2 -13.54 8.59 -19.93
C LEU A 2 -12.10 8.88 -19.55
N SER A 3 -11.89 9.62 -18.46
CA SER A 3 -10.56 9.71 -17.85
C SER A 3 -10.21 8.33 -17.30
N ARG A 4 -9.25 7.64 -17.91
CA ARG A 4 -8.58 6.51 -17.24
C ARG A 4 -7.98 7.08 -15.96
N ALA A 5 -8.48 6.66 -14.81
CA ALA A 5 -7.74 6.85 -13.58
C ALA A 5 -6.33 6.31 -13.81
N SER A 6 -5.31 7.11 -13.51
CA SER A 6 -3.93 6.64 -13.47
C SER A 6 -3.90 5.38 -12.61
N ILE A 7 -3.23 4.32 -13.07
CA ILE A 7 -2.84 3.16 -12.25
C ILE A 7 -1.91 3.62 -11.13
N VAL A 8 -2.46 4.29 -10.11
CA VAL A 8 -1.76 4.57 -8.86
C VAL A 8 -1.70 3.24 -8.13
N ALA A 9 -0.63 2.47 -8.38
CA ALA A 9 -0.22 1.25 -7.67
C ALA A 9 -1.33 0.52 -6.86
N ASP A 10 -2.44 0.16 -7.52
CA ASP A 10 -3.57 -0.47 -6.84
C ASP A 10 -3.11 -1.82 -6.27
N TRP A 11 -3.53 -2.09 -5.04
CA TRP A 11 -3.21 -3.31 -4.30
C TRP A 11 -4.50 -3.82 -3.62
N PRO A 12 -5.48 -4.31 -4.39
CA PRO A 12 -6.86 -4.45 -3.93
C PRO A 12 -7.10 -5.62 -2.97
N GLN A 13 -6.10 -6.46 -2.71
CA GLN A 13 -6.19 -7.64 -1.86
C GLN A 13 -4.85 -7.96 -1.20
N PHE A 14 -4.85 -8.87 -0.22
CA PHE A 14 -3.68 -9.22 0.61
C PHE A 14 -2.39 -9.45 -0.19
N ARG A 15 -2.48 -10.19 -1.31
CA ARG A 15 -1.34 -10.52 -2.17
C ARG A 15 -1.27 -9.71 -3.46
N GLY A 16 -1.91 -8.54 -3.49
CA GLY A 16 -1.81 -7.62 -4.61
C GLY A 16 -2.67 -8.02 -5.80
N PRO A 17 -2.54 -7.29 -6.92
CA PRO A 17 -3.46 -7.35 -8.04
C PRO A 17 -3.53 -8.73 -8.72
N ASP A 18 -2.46 -9.52 -8.67
CA ASP A 18 -2.37 -10.85 -9.26
C ASP A 18 -2.45 -12.00 -8.23
N GLY A 19 -2.53 -11.66 -6.93
CA GLY A 19 -2.62 -12.64 -5.84
C GLY A 19 -1.31 -13.36 -5.52
N GLN A 20 -0.16 -12.93 -6.07
CA GLN A 20 1.13 -13.59 -5.85
C GLN A 20 1.98 -12.92 -4.75
N GLY A 21 1.73 -11.65 -4.45
CA GLY A 21 2.47 -10.88 -3.44
C GLY A 21 3.78 -10.31 -3.95
N HIS A 22 3.94 -10.16 -5.27
CA HIS A 22 5.11 -9.56 -5.89
C HIS A 22 4.87 -8.07 -6.20
N SER A 23 5.93 -7.26 -6.06
CA SER A 23 5.92 -5.83 -6.42
C SER A 23 7.13 -5.51 -7.29
N ASP A 24 6.93 -4.68 -8.31
CA ASP A 24 8.00 -4.19 -9.17
C ASP A 24 8.76 -2.99 -8.57
N ALA A 25 8.35 -2.50 -7.40
CA ALA A 25 8.94 -1.33 -6.77
C ALA A 25 10.44 -1.52 -6.50
N LYS A 26 11.23 -0.47 -6.75
CA LYS A 26 12.69 -0.44 -6.58
C LYS A 26 13.09 0.65 -5.59
N GLY A 27 14.30 0.55 -5.03
CA GLY A 27 14.82 1.54 -4.09
C GLY A 27 14.05 1.59 -2.76
N ILE A 28 13.39 0.48 -2.39
CA ILE A 28 12.66 0.39 -1.12
C ILE A 28 13.64 0.50 0.05
N PRO A 29 13.39 1.36 1.04
CA PRO A 29 14.23 1.44 2.23
C PRO A 29 14.28 0.10 2.97
N VAL A 30 15.47 -0.29 3.41
CA VAL A 30 15.70 -1.53 4.18
C VAL A 30 15.90 -1.28 5.68
N GLU A 31 15.87 -0.01 6.08
CA GLU A 31 16.00 0.42 7.48
C GLU A 31 14.81 1.30 7.86
N TRP A 32 14.27 1.09 9.06
CA TRP A 32 13.04 1.72 9.51
C TRP A 32 13.11 2.09 10.99
N SER A 33 12.57 3.25 11.36
CA SER A 33 12.33 3.64 12.75
C SER A 33 11.21 4.68 12.82
N GLU A 34 10.73 5.02 14.01
CA GLU A 34 9.73 6.07 14.22
C GLU A 34 10.10 7.42 13.57
N GLY A 35 11.40 7.70 13.40
CA GLY A 35 11.90 8.93 12.78
C GLY A 35 12.57 8.73 11.41
N LYS A 36 12.62 7.51 10.87
CA LYS A 36 13.37 7.19 9.64
C LYS A 36 12.51 6.39 8.66
N ASN A 37 12.44 6.87 7.43
CA ASN A 37 11.77 6.23 6.29
C ASN A 37 10.25 6.00 6.47
N VAL A 38 9.63 6.43 7.57
CA VAL A 38 8.18 6.44 7.77
C VAL A 38 7.59 7.74 7.20
N LYS A 39 6.72 7.63 6.18
CA LYS A 39 6.04 8.78 5.56
C LYS A 39 4.84 9.25 6.38
N TRP A 40 4.08 8.31 6.94
CA TRP A 40 2.89 8.57 7.74
C TRP A 40 2.56 7.35 8.60
N LYS A 41 1.72 7.56 9.62
CA LYS A 41 1.16 6.53 10.49
C LYS A 41 -0.25 6.94 10.90
N MET A 42 -1.14 5.96 11.05
CA MET A 42 -2.54 6.18 11.42
C MET A 42 -2.96 5.20 12.51
N PRO A 43 -3.61 5.66 13.60
CA PRO A 43 -4.17 4.74 14.60
C PRO A 43 -5.31 3.94 13.99
N VAL A 44 -5.31 2.62 14.23
CA VAL A 44 -6.41 1.72 13.87
C VAL A 44 -7.19 1.38 15.15
N PRO A 45 -8.52 1.51 15.18
CA PRO A 45 -9.31 1.11 16.34
C PRO A 45 -9.16 -0.38 16.65
N GLY A 46 -8.97 -0.71 17.93
CA GLY A 46 -8.87 -2.09 18.39
C GLY A 46 -7.57 -2.78 17.96
N GLN A 47 -7.65 -4.09 17.74
CA GLN A 47 -6.51 -4.91 17.31
C GLN A 47 -6.63 -5.24 15.81
N GLY A 48 -5.60 -4.87 15.04
CA GLY A 48 -5.55 -5.12 13.60
C GLY A 48 -5.11 -6.54 13.28
N PHE A 49 -5.97 -7.30 12.61
CA PHE A 49 -5.64 -8.63 12.05
C PHE A 49 -5.68 -8.65 10.51
N SER A 50 -6.08 -7.54 9.89
CA SER A 50 -6.21 -7.37 8.44
C SER A 50 -4.97 -6.72 7.84
N SER A 51 -4.88 -6.73 6.51
CA SER A 51 -3.89 -5.97 5.75
C SER A 51 -4.55 -4.81 5.02
N PRO A 52 -3.92 -3.63 4.93
CA PRO A 52 -4.44 -2.53 4.11
C PRO A 52 -4.45 -2.92 2.64
N VAL A 53 -5.39 -2.35 1.89
CA VAL A 53 -5.50 -2.49 0.42
C VAL A 53 -5.48 -1.12 -0.21
N ILE A 54 -5.15 -1.00 -1.50
CA ILE A 54 -5.20 0.26 -2.22
C ILE A 54 -6.12 0.12 -3.41
N SER A 55 -7.07 1.04 -3.56
CA SER A 55 -7.97 1.12 -4.71
C SER A 55 -8.28 2.57 -5.04
N GLY A 56 -8.01 2.99 -6.28
CA GLY A 56 -8.35 4.33 -6.76
C GLY A 56 -7.65 5.45 -5.98
N GLY A 57 -6.46 5.19 -5.44
CA GLY A 57 -5.70 6.16 -4.63
C GLY A 57 -6.15 6.29 -3.18
N GLN A 58 -6.99 5.38 -2.69
CA GLN A 58 -7.39 5.27 -1.29
C GLN A 58 -6.80 4.00 -0.65
N ILE A 59 -6.39 4.11 0.62
CA ILE A 59 -5.94 3.02 1.48
C ILE A 59 -7.07 2.61 2.43
#